data_AF-W4HFS7-F1
#
_entry.id   AF-W4HFS7-F1
#
_cell.length_a   1.000
_cell.length_b   1.000
_cell.length_c   1.000
_cell.angle_alpha   90.00
_cell.angle_beta   90.00
_cell.angle_gamma   90.00
#
_symmetry.space_group_name_H-M   'P 1'
#
loop_
_entity.id
_entity.type
_entity.pdbx_description
1 polymer ?
#
loop_
_entity_poly.entity_id
_entity_poly.type
_entity_poly.pdbx_seq_one_letter_code
_entity_poly.pdbx_strand_id
1 'polypeptide(L)' 'MKVMAETLSVSRSNLHARLSGSAKPRRRYHKAQDAALLPMIEALEAARPTYGYRRITALLNHGLRAEGAAPANHMA' A
#
# COMPACT_ATOMS: atom_id res chain seq x y z
N MET A 1 -17.57 31.08 4.68
CA MET A 1 -16.69 29.89 4.73
C MET A 1 -15.19 30.18 4.94
N LYS A 2 -14.76 31.45 5.04
CA LYS A 2 -13.36 31.85 5.26
C LYS A 2 -12.92 31.64 6.73
N VAL A 3 -13.70 32.19 7.67
CA VAL A 3 -13.46 32.05 9.12
C VAL A 3 -13.29 30.59 9.52
N MET A 4 -14.21 29.71 9.10
CA MET A 4 -14.12 28.26 9.38
C MET A 4 -12.83 27.61 8.85
N ALA A 5 -12.36 28.02 7.66
CA ALA A 5 -11.13 27.50 7.07
C ALA A 5 -9.88 27.98 7.84
N GLU A 6 -9.89 29.24 8.29
CA GLU A 6 -8.84 29.84 9.11
C GLU A 6 -8.81 29.22 10.52
N THR A 7 -9.96 29.05 11.17
CA THR A 7 -10.09 28.42 12.48
C THR A 7 -9.62 26.96 12.47
N LEU A 8 -9.92 26.22 11.40
CA LEU A 8 -9.50 24.82 11.24
C LEU A 8 -8.10 24.68 10.62
N SER A 9 -7.45 25.78 10.24
CA SER A 9 -6.16 25.80 9.53
C SER A 9 -6.14 24.91 8.28
N VAL A 10 -7.23 24.92 7.50
CA VAL A 10 -7.37 24.16 6.25
C VAL A 10 -7.66 25.08 5.06
N SER A 11 -7.42 24.62 3.84
CA SER A 11 -7.78 25.40 2.66
C SER A 11 -9.30 25.50 2.47
N ARG A 12 -9.77 26.64 1.94
CA ARG A 12 -11.19 26.84 1.59
C ARG A 12 -11.69 25.81 0.57
N SER A 13 -10.84 25.38 -0.37
CA SER A 13 -11.17 24.36 -1.37
C SER A 13 -11.36 22.98 -0.73
N ASN A 14 -10.55 22.60 0.26
CA ASN A 14 -10.73 21.36 1.02
C ASN A 14 -12.05 21.36 1.80
N LEU A 15 -12.39 22.48 2.43
CA LEU A 15 -13.64 22.61 3.19
C LEU A 15 -14.85 22.56 2.25
N HIS A 16 -14.78 23.21 1.08
CA HIS A 16 -15.83 23.13 0.05
C HIS A 16 -16.00 21.70 -0.45
N ALA A 17 -14.91 21.02 -0.80
CA ALA A 17 -14.94 19.64 -1.29
C ALA A 17 -15.52 18.66 -0.27
N ARG A 18 -15.23 18.85 1.02
CA ARG A 18 -15.79 18.05 2.10
C ARG A 18 -17.28 18.30 2.29
N LEU A 19 -17.71 19.56 2.26
CA LEU A 19 -19.12 19.93 2.42
C LEU A 19 -19.98 19.46 1.23
N SER A 20 -19.45 19.54 0.01
CA SER A 20 -20.15 19.08 -1.20
C SER A 20 -20.06 17.56 -1.42
N GLY A 21 -19.40 16.82 -0.52
CA GLY A 21 -19.19 15.38 -0.67
C GLY A 21 -18.30 14.96 -1.85
N SER A 22 -17.60 15.91 -2.48
CA SER A 22 -16.72 15.66 -3.63
C SER A 22 -15.29 15.28 -3.22
N ALA A 23 -14.95 15.44 -1.94
CA ALA A 23 -13.69 14.97 -1.39
C ALA A 23 -13.62 13.43 -1.46
N LYS A 24 -12.66 12.91 -2.24
CA LYS A 24 -12.43 11.46 -2.35
C LYS A 24 -11.98 10.90 -0.99
N PRO A 25 -12.70 9.93 -0.40
CA PRO A 25 -12.28 9.31 0.84
C PRO A 25 -10.99 8.51 0.61
N ARG A 26 -10.12 8.50 1.63
CA ARG A 26 -8.94 7.64 1.62
C ARG A 26 -9.41 6.19 1.71
N ARG A 27 -9.16 5.41 0.65
CA ARG A 27 -9.54 3.99 0.61
C ARG A 27 -8.55 3.16 1.43
N ARG A 28 -9.02 2.04 1.98
CA ARG A 28 -8.15 1.02 2.58
C ARG A 28 -7.22 0.48 1.49
N TYR A 29 -5.97 0.19 1.86
CA TYR A 29 -5.04 -0.49 0.98
C TYR A 29 -5.60 -1.86 0.60
N HIS A 30 -5.71 -2.12 -0.70
CA HIS A 30 -6.17 -3.38 -1.25
C HIS A 30 -5.59 -3.54 -2.65
N LYS A 31 -4.58 -4.39 -2.83
CA LYS A 31 -4.12 -4.79 -4.16
C LYS A 31 -4.51 -6.23 -4.40
N ALA A 32 -5.12 -6.49 -5.56
CA ALA A 32 -5.50 -7.86 -5.95
C ALA A 32 -4.30 -8.82 -5.96
N GLN A 33 -3.10 -8.29 -6.27
CA GLN A 33 -1.84 -9.04 -6.24
C GLN A 33 -1.47 -9.54 -4.85
N ASP A 34 -1.90 -8.87 -3.78
CA ASP A 34 -1.58 -9.28 -2.41
C ASP A 34 -2.16 -10.67 -2.09
N ALA A 35 -3.28 -11.04 -2.70
CA ALA A 35 -3.89 -12.37 -2.50
C ALA A 35 -2.96 -13.52 -2.92
N ALA A 36 -2.09 -13.29 -3.92
CA ALA A 36 -1.09 -14.26 -4.35
C ALA A 36 0.21 -14.16 -3.54
N LEU A 37 0.62 -12.93 -3.17
CA LEU A 37 1.90 -12.69 -2.50
C LEU A 37 1.87 -13.03 -1.00
N LEU A 38 0.75 -12.78 -0.30
CA LEU A 38 0.65 -12.97 1.14
C LEU A 38 0.94 -14.42 1.58
N PRO A 39 0.36 -15.47 0.96
CA PRO A 39 0.67 -16.84 1.34
C PRO A 39 2.16 -17.20 1.15
N MET A 40 2.80 -16.67 0.10
CA MET A 40 4.22 -16.91 -0.16
C MET A 40 5.09 -16.24 0.91
N ILE A 41 4.74 -15.01 1.31
CA ILE A 41 5.44 -14.28 2.36
C ILE A 41 5.29 -14.99 3.71
N GLU A 42 4.07 -15.39 4.08
CA GLU A 42 3.79 -16.13 5.31
C GLU A 42 4.59 -17.44 5.39
N ALA A 43 4.68 -18.19 4.28
CA ALA A 43 5.49 -19.41 4.22
C ALA A 43 6.99 -19.14 4.41
N LEU A 44 7.52 -18.07 3.81
CA LEU A 44 8.92 -17.67 3.96
C LEU A 44 9.23 -17.21 5.38
N GLU A 45 8.35 -16.43 6.01
CA GLU A 45 8.49 -15.98 7.39
C GLU A 45 8.43 -17.16 8.37
N ALA A 46 7.50 -18.10 8.17
CA ALA A 46 7.41 -19.32 8.97
C ALA A 46 8.70 -20.16 8.88
N ALA A 47 9.30 -20.27 7.70
CA ALA A 47 10.55 -21.02 7.50
C ALA A 47 11.82 -20.29 7.97
N ARG A 48 11.77 -18.95 8.08
CA ARG A 48 12.92 -18.08 8.38
C ARG A 48 12.48 -16.91 9.28
N PRO A 49 12.10 -17.16 10.55
CA PRO A 49 11.54 -16.12 11.43
C PRO A 49 12.52 -15.00 11.80
N THR A 50 13.82 -15.20 11.61
CA THR A 50 14.86 -14.17 11.84
C THR A 50 15.09 -13.26 10.63
N TYR A 51 14.44 -13.55 9.49
CA TYR A 51 14.66 -12.81 8.26
C TYR A 51 13.73 -11.60 8.24
N GLY A 52 14.32 -10.40 8.29
CA GLY A 52 13.58 -9.17 8.07
C GLY A 52 13.16 -8.99 6.61
N TYR A 53 12.27 -8.02 6.39
CA TYR A 53 11.66 -7.65 5.11
C TYR A 53 12.59 -7.78 3.89
N ARG A 54 13.78 -7.14 3.91
CA ARG A 54 14.70 -7.13 2.76
C ARG A 54 15.12 -8.54 2.31
N ARG A 55 15.33 -9.46 3.26
CA ARG A 55 15.72 -10.85 2.95
C ARG A 55 14.52 -11.64 2.44
N ILE A 56 13.35 -11.47 3.04
CA ILE A 56 12.11 -12.10 2.57
C ILE A 56 11.79 -11.66 1.14
N THR A 57 11.86 -10.36 0.84
CA THR A 57 11.66 -9.83 -0.53
C THR A 57 12.66 -10.41 -1.53
N ALA A 58 13.93 -10.58 -1.15
CA ALA A 58 14.95 -11.16 -2.01
C ALA A 58 14.64 -12.64 -2.34
N LEU A 59 14.23 -13.42 -1.34
CA LEU A 59 13.82 -14.82 -1.53
C LEU A 59 12.56 -14.95 -2.38
N LEU A 60 11.55 -14.13 -2.09
CA LEU A 60 10.31 -14.08 -2.86
C LEU A 60 10.58 -13.77 -4.33
N ASN A 61 11.36 -12.71 -4.60
CA ASN A 61 11.70 -12.32 -5.96
C ASN A 61 12.62 -13.32 -6.66
N HIS A 62 13.43 -14.08 -5.92
CA HIS A 62 14.19 -15.19 -6.50
C HIS A 62 13.26 -16.31 -6.98
N GLY A 63 12.28 -16.71 -6.17
CA GLY A 63 11.27 -17.70 -6.55
C GLY A 63 10.44 -17.25 -7.76
N LEU A 64 9.91 -16.03 -7.73
CA LEU A 64 9.13 -15.47 -8.84
C LEU A 64 9.92 -15.46 -10.16
N ARG A 65 11.20 -15.10 -10.13
CA ARG A 65 12.05 -15.13 -11.33
C ARG A 65 12.26 -16.54 -11.87
N ALA A 66 12.41 -17.53 -10.99
CA ALA A 66 12.52 -18.93 -11.41
C ALA A 66 11.23 -19.42 -12.10
N GLU A 67 10.08 -18.88 -11.70
CA GLU A 67 8.77 -19.14 -12.30
C GLU A 67 8.47 -18.23 -13.52
N GLY A 68 9.40 -17.38 -13.95
CA GLY A 68 9.22 -16.44 -15.05
C GLY A 68 8.29 -15.26 -14.74
N ALA A 69 7.90 -15.08 -13.48
CA ALA A 69 7.07 -13.97 -13.04
C ALA A 69 7.90 -12.70 -12.78
N ALA A 70 7.24 -11.55 -12.93
CA ALA A 70 7.83 -10.26 -12.61
C ALA A 70 8.11 -10.16 -11.09
N PRO A 71 9.19 -9.47 -10.67
CA PRO A 71 9.47 -9.28 -9.26
C PRO A 71 8.36 -8.46 -8.58
N ALA A 72 8.02 -8.86 -7.36
CA ALA A 72 7.14 -8.10 -6.50
C ALA A 72 7.72 -6.70 -6.24
N ASN A 73 6.84 -5.69 -6.20
CA ASN A 73 7.19 -4.28 -6.00
C ASN A 73 8.14 -3.70 -7.07
N HIS A 74 8.11 -4.20 -8.30
CA HIS A 74 8.73 -3.52 -9.43
C HIS A 74 7.94 -2.24 -9.77
N MET A 75 8.60 -1.08 -9.76
CA MET A 75 8.04 0.15 -10.31
C MET A 75 8.13 0.02 -11.84
N ALA A 76 7.00 -0.26 -12.50
CA ALA A 76 6.87 -0.15 -13.95
C ALA A 76 6.69 1.32 -14.35
#